data_AF-X1CE26-F1
#
_entry.id   AF-X1CE26-F1
#
_cell.length_a   1.000
_cell.length_b   1.000
_cell.length_c   1.000
_cell.angle_alpha   90.00
_cell.angle_beta   90.00
_cell.angle_gamma   90.00
#
_symmetry.space_group_name_H-M   'P 1'
#
loop_
_entity.id
_entity.type
_entity.pdbx_description
1 polymer ?
#
loop_
_entity_poly.entity_id
_entity_poly.type
_entity_poly.pdbx_seq_one_letter_code
_entity_poly.pdbx_strand_id
1 'polypeptide(L)' 'TFRRYYLRKLDQGKPKPLVLNNIANKLLKIACTIIRNNTRYIKDYRSIHPMYLKNA' A
#
# COMPACT_ATOMS: atom_id res chain seq x y z
N THR A 1 -0.07 -3.90 -8.12
CA THR A 1 -0.22 -5.04 -7.18
C THR A 1 1.01 -5.15 -6.28
N PHE A 2 0.87 -5.76 -5.10
CA PHE A 2 1.99 -5.93 -4.15
C PHE A 2 3.15 -6.73 -4.75
N ARG A 3 2.86 -7.74 -5.60
CA ARG A 3 3.89 -8.50 -6.35
C ARG A 3 4.76 -7.60 -7.23
N ARG A 4 4.16 -6.72 -8.03
CA ARG A 4 4.91 -5.79 -8.89
C ARG A 4 5.75 -4.81 -8.05
N TYR A 5 5.23 -4.35 -6.92
CA TYR A 5 5.99 -3.53 -5.98
C TYR A 5 7.18 -4.28 -5.39
N TYR A 6 6.98 -5.52 -4.96
CA TYR A 6 8.02 -6.39 -4.41
C TYR A 6 9.17 -6.58 -5.41
N LEU A 7 8.85 -7.06 -6.61
CA LEU A 7 9.85 -7.30 -7.66
C LEU A 7 10.63 -6.03 -8.01
N ARG A 8 9.94 -4.90 -8.21
CA ARG A 8 10.58 -3.61 -8.49
C ARG A 8 11.52 -3.17 -7.37
N LYS A 9 11.18 -3.43 -6.10
CA LYS A 9 12.02 -3.02 -4.97
C LYS A 9 13.23 -3.92 -4.78
N LEU A 10 13.12 -5.20 -5.10
CA LEU A 10 14.26 -6.11 -5.13
C LEU A 10 15.25 -5.73 -6.23
N ASP A 11 14.75 -5.38 -7.42
CA ASP A 11 15.55 -4.92 -8.55
C ASP A 11 16.35 -3.63 -8.22
N GLN A 12 15.79 -2.78 -7.35
CA GLN A 12 16.46 -1.60 -6.78
C GLN A 12 17.50 -1.93 -5.68
N GLY A 13 17.81 -3.22 -5.45
CA GLY A 13 18.75 -3.68 -4.43
C GLY A 13 18.25 -3.56 -2.99
N LYS A 14 16.93 -3.42 -2.76
CA LYS A 14 16.41 -3.30 -1.39
C LYS A 14 16.39 -4.68 -0.69
N PRO A 15 16.76 -4.75 0.60
CA PRO A 15 16.71 -6.01 1.36
C PRO A 15 15.30 -6.61 1.39
N LYS A 16 15.20 -7.92 1.17
CA LYS A 16 13.90 -8.65 1.17
C LYS A 16 13.07 -8.39 2.44
N PRO A 17 13.62 -8.43 3.68
CA PRO A 17 12.84 -8.22 4.89
C PRO A 17 12.20 -6.82 4.94
N LEU A 18 12.93 -5.79 4.50
CA LEU A 18 12.43 -4.41 4.46
C LEU A 18 11.25 -4.28 3.49
N VAL A 19 11.35 -4.90 2.31
CA VAL A 19 10.28 -4.85 1.31
C VAL A 19 9.02 -5.56 1.81
N LEU A 20 9.17 -6.71 2.47
CA LEU A 20 8.05 -7.44 3.09
C LEU A 20 7.40 -6.64 4.22
N ASN A 21 8.20 -6.04 5.11
CA ASN A 21 7.70 -5.18 6.17
C ASN A 21 6.87 -4.01 5.62
N ASN A 22 7.36 -3.36 4.55
CA ASN A 22 6.61 -2.28 3.88
C ASN A 22 5.28 -2.76 3.29
N ILE A 23 5.22 -3.98 2.75
CA ILE A 23 3.97 -4.58 2.24
C ILE A 23 3.02 -4.88 3.41
N ALA A 24 3.51 -5.48 4.49
CA ALA A 24 2.73 -5.78 5.69
C ALA A 24 2.12 -4.51 6.29
N ASN A 25 2.91 -3.45 6.48
CA ASN A 25 2.44 -2.16 6.97
C ASN A 25 1.36 -1.54 6.06
N LYS A 26 1.46 -1.73 4.74
CA LYS A 26 0.44 -1.26 3.80
C LYS A 26 -0.86 -2.07 3.91
N LEU A 27 -0.78 -3.38 4.10
CA LEU A 27 -1.94 -4.24 4.33
C LEU A 27 -2.64 -3.89 5.65
N LEU A 28 -1.88 -3.69 6.74
CA LEU A 28 -2.40 -3.25 8.03
C LEU A 28 -3.13 -1.91 7.92
N LYS A 29 -2.56 -0.91 7.24
CA LYS A 29 -3.23 0.38 6.99
C LYS A 29 -4.57 0.23 6.27
N ILE A 30 -4.64 -0.66 5.28
CA ILE A 30 -5.89 -0.95 4.55
C ILE A 30 -6.91 -1.57 5.51
N ALA A 31 -6.53 -2.61 6.25
CA ALA A 31 -7.40 -3.28 7.21
C ALA A 31 -7.94 -2.31 8.27
N CYS A 32 -7.06 -1.50 8.89
CA CYS A 32 -7.46 -0.50 9.87
C CYS A 32 -8.45 0.52 9.29
N THR A 33 -8.27 0.95 8.03
CA THR A 33 -9.18 1.90 7.37
C THR A 33 -10.57 1.29 7.14
N ILE A 34 -10.60 0.04 6.69
CA ILE A 34 -11.84 -0.73 6.44
C ILE A 34 -12.63 -0.87 7.74
N ILE A 35 -11.97 -1.32 8.80
CA ILE A 35 -12.57 -1.51 10.12
C ILE A 35 -13.06 -0.16 10.68
N ARG A 36 -12.20 0.87 10.68
CA ARG A 36 -12.53 2.19 11.23
C ARG A 36 -13.72 2.83 10.54
N ASN A 37 -13.78 2.74 9.21
CA ASN A 37 -14.82 3.39 8.42
C ASN A 37 -16.03 2.49 8.18
N ASN A 38 -16.03 1.25 8.66
CA ASN A 38 -17.03 0.21 8.36
C ASN A 38 -17.33 0.10 6.85
N THR A 39 -16.27 0.10 6.04
CA THR A 39 -16.37 0.05 4.57
C THR A 39 -15.98 -1.33 4.07
N ARG A 40 -16.47 -1.73 2.89
CA ARG A 40 -16.04 -2.99 2.26
C ARG A 40 -14.64 -2.84 1.66
N TYR A 41 -13.91 -3.96 1.56
CA TYR A 41 -12.65 -3.98 0.82
C TYR A 41 -12.90 -3.68 -0.66
N ILE A 42 -12.19 -2.68 -1.20
CA ILE A 42 -12.25 -2.29 -2.60
C ILE A 42 -10.95 -2.75 -3.27
N LYS A 43 -11.05 -3.78 -4.13
CA LYS A 43 -9.90 -4.45 -4.76
C LYS A 43 -8.98 -3.50 -5.52
N ASP A 44 -9.56 -2.53 -6.22
CA ASP A 44 -8.84 -1.59 -7.07
C ASP A 44 -8.58 -0.24 -6.40
N TYR A 45 -8.82 -0.13 -5.09
CA TYR A 45 -8.54 1.08 -4.35
C TYR A 45 -7.05 1.41 -4.34
N ARG A 46 -6.73 2.65 -4.71
CA ARG A 46 -5.38 3.20 -4.66
C ARG A 46 -5.37 4.39 -3.72
N SER A 47 -4.63 4.26 -2.63
CA SER A 47 -4.31 5.42 -1.79
C SER A 47 -3.46 6.39 -2.61
N ILE A 48 -4.01 7.58 -2.83
CA ILE A 48 -3.35 8.72 -3.47
C ILE A 48 -2.70 9.54 -2.36
N HIS A 49 -1.44 9.93 -2.55
CA HIS A 49 -0.78 10.81 -1.59
C HIS A 49 -1.43 12.20 -1.65
N PRO A 50 -1.77 12.85 -0.51
CA PRO A 50 -2.47 14.14 -0.49
C PRO A 50 -1.83 15.23 -1.35
N MET A 51 -0.50 15.24 -1.46
CA MET A 51 0.23 16.18 -2.34
C MET A 51 -0.19 16.10 -3.83
N TYR A 52 -0.74 14.98 -4.29
CA TYR A 52 -1.23 14.81 -5.66
C TYR A 52 -2.75 15.04 -5.79
N LEU A 53 -3.46 15.25 -4.69
CA LEU A 53 -4.83 15.76 -4.71
C LEU A 53 -4.73 17.28 -4.88
N LYS A 54 -4.63 17.75 -6.14
CA LYS A 54 -4.82 19.18 -6.41
C LYS A 54 -6.24 19.54 -6.01
N ASN A 55 -6.40 20.63 -5.26
CA ASN A 55 -7.68 21.18 -4.82
C ASN A 55 -8.68 21.17 -5.98
N ALA A 56 -9.81 20.50 -5.77
CA ALA A 56 -11.04 20.72 -6.51
C ALA A 56 -11.99 21.49 -5.59
#